data_AF-R9KJG5-F1
#
_entry.id   AF-R9KJG5-F1
#
_cell.length_a   1.000
_cell.length_b   1.000
_cell.length_c   1.000
_cell.angle_alpha   90.00
_cell.angle_beta   90.00
_cell.angle_gamma   90.00
#
_symmetry.space_group_name_H-M   'P 1'
#
loop_
_entity.id
_entity.type
_entity.pdbx_description
1 polymer ?
#
loop_
_entity_poly.entity_id
_entity_poly.type
_entity_poly.pdbx_seq_one_letter_code
_entity_poly.pdbx_strand_id
1 'polypeptide(L)'
;MDSVYLKLNQNAGKLEIAHGYVLDPRQEYIIDYDNEMEEQLRISMAVQMFGLPALNDYHTWLENNGFNSEIPNPTDKILSKFYGKKSLWKTELSQGIVVREIENGEYCIVMECSRLNTGFKYTQIILTFSSICDPGYNENVANNP
;
A
#
# COMPACT_ATOMS: atom_id res chain seq x y z
N MET A 1 -12.02 -15.81 12.22
CA MET A 1 -12.24 -15.26 10.88
C MET A 1 -11.13 -15.86 10.04
N ASP A 2 -11.48 -16.47 8.91
CA ASP A 2 -10.48 -17.02 8.01
C ASP A 2 -9.87 -15.86 7.22
N SER A 3 -8.54 -15.82 7.15
CA SER A 3 -7.85 -14.81 6.35
C SER A 3 -8.12 -15.05 4.86
N VAL A 4 -8.25 -13.97 4.09
CA VAL A 4 -8.55 -14.01 2.65
C VAL A 4 -7.28 -13.73 1.86
N TYR A 5 -6.95 -14.59 0.90
CA TYR A 5 -5.85 -14.34 -0.02
C TYR A 5 -6.19 -13.15 -0.94
N LEU A 6 -5.28 -12.18 -0.99
CA LEU A 6 -5.45 -10.95 -1.75
C LEU A 6 -4.55 -10.97 -3.00
N LYS A 7 -5.16 -11.08 -4.18
CA LYS A 7 -4.51 -10.78 -5.46
C LYS A 7 -4.74 -9.31 -5.79
N LEU A 8 -3.66 -8.52 -5.82
CA LEU A 8 -3.79 -7.09 -6.12
C LEU A 8 -4.20 -6.88 -7.58
N ASN A 9 -4.96 -5.81 -7.81
CA ASN A 9 -5.28 -5.30 -9.16
C ASN A 9 -5.93 -6.33 -10.12
N GLN A 10 -6.54 -7.40 -9.61
CA GLN A 10 -7.11 -8.49 -10.43
C GLN A 10 -8.15 -8.05 -11.47
N ASN A 11 -8.77 -6.89 -11.26
CA ASN A 11 -9.73 -6.28 -12.17
C ASN A 11 -9.18 -5.08 -12.95
N ALA A 12 -7.87 -4.87 -12.95
CA ALA A 12 -7.23 -3.84 -13.76
C ALA A 12 -7.62 -3.98 -15.25
N GLY A 13 -8.02 -2.86 -15.86
CA GLY A 13 -8.47 -2.81 -17.25
C GLY A 13 -9.89 -3.31 -17.50
N LYS A 14 -10.62 -3.80 -16.49
CA LYS A 14 -12.03 -4.19 -16.61
C LYS A 14 -12.95 -2.98 -16.41
N LEU A 15 -14.12 -3.04 -17.05
CA LEU A 15 -15.19 -2.09 -16.82
C LEU A 15 -15.85 -2.42 -15.48
N GLU A 16 -15.62 -1.58 -14.48
CA GLU A 16 -16.22 -1.70 -13.15
C GLU A 16 -17.31 -0.64 -12.96
N ILE A 17 -18.41 -1.04 -12.30
CA ILE A 17 -19.45 -0.09 -11.88
C ILE A 17 -18.85 0.82 -10.80
N ALA A 18 -19.19 2.11 -10.82
CA ALA A 18 -18.69 3.05 -9.83
C ALA A 18 -19.07 2.60 -8.41
N HIS A 19 -18.06 2.42 -7.55
CA HIS A 19 -18.21 2.09 -6.14
C HIS A 19 -17.24 2.92 -5.31
N GLY A 20 -17.28 2.74 -3.99
CA GLY A 20 -16.28 3.28 -3.07
C GLY A 20 -14.99 2.48 -3.20
N TYR A 21 -14.55 1.92 -2.08
CA TYR A 21 -13.39 1.04 -2.05
C TYR A 21 -13.79 -0.44 -2.13
N VAL A 22 -12.96 -1.24 -2.79
CA VAL A 22 -13.08 -2.71 -2.93
C VAL A 22 -12.62 -3.41 -1.67
N LEU A 23 -11.52 -2.95 -1.05
CA LEU A 23 -10.95 -3.61 0.11
C LEU A 23 -11.71 -3.22 1.38
N ASP A 24 -12.10 -4.21 2.18
CA ASP A 24 -12.70 -3.98 3.50
C ASP A 24 -11.60 -3.96 4.58
N PRO A 25 -11.35 -2.83 5.27
CA PRO A 25 -10.32 -2.77 6.31
C PRO A 25 -10.57 -3.67 7.53
N ARG A 26 -11.78 -4.24 7.67
CA ARG A 26 -12.13 -5.20 8.72
C ARG A 26 -11.87 -6.64 8.32
N GLN A 27 -11.52 -6.89 7.06
CA GLN A 27 -11.11 -8.19 6.60
C GLN A 27 -9.61 -8.40 6.88
N GLU A 28 -9.29 -9.58 7.38
CA GLU A 28 -7.91 -10.05 7.48
C GLU A 28 -7.47 -10.57 6.11
N TYR A 29 -6.57 -9.85 5.44
CA TYR A 29 -6.01 -10.26 4.15
C TYR A 29 -4.59 -10.80 4.32
N ILE A 30 -4.29 -11.88 3.61
CA ILE A 30 -2.92 -12.34 3.41
C ILE A 30 -2.48 -12.11 1.96
N ILE A 31 -1.20 -11.80 1.78
CA ILE A 31 -0.61 -11.51 0.48
C ILE A 31 0.69 -12.30 0.32
N ASP A 32 1.00 -12.64 -0.92
CA ASP A 32 2.28 -13.23 -1.30
C ASP A 32 3.07 -12.15 -2.03
N TYR A 33 4.12 -11.60 -1.40
CA TYR A 33 4.83 -10.46 -1.99
C TYR A 33 5.54 -10.80 -3.28
N ASP A 34 6.17 -11.97 -3.36
CA ASP A 34 6.95 -12.37 -4.52
C ASP A 34 6.05 -12.47 -5.75
N ASN A 35 4.81 -12.96 -5.57
CA ASN A 35 3.81 -13.05 -6.63
C ASN A 35 3.19 -11.69 -7.04
N GLU A 36 3.33 -10.63 -6.23
CA GLU A 36 2.84 -9.29 -6.57
C GLU A 36 3.93 -8.34 -7.10
N MET A 37 5.21 -8.66 -6.86
CA MET A 37 6.34 -7.76 -7.05
C MET A 37 6.44 -7.18 -8.48
N GLU A 38 6.26 -8.01 -9.52
CA GLU A 38 6.41 -7.54 -10.90
C GLU A 38 5.38 -6.45 -11.27
N GLU A 39 4.11 -6.65 -10.87
CA GLU A 39 3.06 -5.69 -11.16
C GLU A 39 3.23 -4.42 -10.35
N GLN A 40 3.62 -4.56 -9.08
CA GLN A 40 3.89 -3.42 -8.20
C GLN A 40 5.06 -2.56 -8.68
N LEU A 41 6.11 -3.17 -9.26
CA LEU A 41 7.22 -2.43 -9.87
C LEU A 41 6.74 -1.59 -11.06
N ARG A 42 5.88 -2.15 -11.92
CA ARG A 42 5.33 -1.42 -13.08
C ARG A 42 4.44 -0.25 -12.64
N ILE A 43 3.61 -0.46 -11.61
CA ILE A 43 2.78 0.60 -11.04
C ILE A 43 3.67 1.68 -10.42
N SER A 44 4.72 1.31 -9.68
CA SER A 44 5.70 2.25 -9.12
C SER A 44 6.33 3.13 -10.20
N MET A 45 6.80 2.55 -11.30
CA MET A 45 7.35 3.31 -12.43
C MET A 45 6.33 4.30 -13.03
N ALA A 46 5.07 3.88 -13.17
CA ALA A 46 4.01 4.76 -13.66
C ALA A 46 3.73 5.91 -12.67
N VAL A 47 3.70 5.61 -11.37
CA VAL A 47 3.51 6.61 -10.31
C VAL A 47 4.66 7.62 -10.30
N GLN A 48 5.91 7.17 -10.45
CA GLN A 48 7.08 8.05 -10.56
C GLN A 48 7.02 8.95 -11.79
N MET A 49 6.55 8.43 -12.93
CA MET A 49 6.49 9.17 -14.18
C MET A 49 5.34 10.18 -14.24
N PHE A 50 4.17 9.83 -13.71
CA PHE A 50 2.94 10.61 -13.88
C PHE A 50 2.46 11.31 -12.60
N GLY A 51 2.99 10.92 -11.44
CA GLY A 51 2.51 11.35 -10.13
C GLY A 51 1.21 10.68 -9.73
N LEU A 52 0.98 10.59 -8.41
CA LEU A 52 -0.23 10.04 -7.83
C LEU A 52 -0.66 10.84 -6.59
N PRO A 53 -1.70 11.71 -6.69
CA PRO A 53 -2.14 12.54 -5.57
C PRO A 53 -2.53 11.76 -4.31
N ALA A 54 -3.04 10.53 -4.46
CA ALA A 54 -3.37 9.64 -3.34
C ALA A 54 -2.18 9.34 -2.40
N LEU A 55 -0.93 9.42 -2.87
CA LEU A 55 0.26 9.25 -2.01
C LEU A 55 0.35 10.31 -0.91
N ASN A 56 -0.25 11.49 -1.10
CA ASN A 56 -0.27 12.53 -0.06
C ASN A 56 -1.09 12.09 1.16
N ASP A 57 -2.09 11.22 1.00
CA ASP A 57 -2.85 10.68 2.13
C ASP A 57 -1.97 9.75 2.98
N TYR A 58 -1.11 8.96 2.33
CA TYR A 58 -0.12 8.13 3.01
C TYR A 58 0.90 9.00 3.75
N HIS A 59 1.48 10.01 3.10
CA HIS A 59 2.43 10.92 3.74
C HIS A 59 1.81 11.66 4.93
N THR A 60 0.58 12.16 4.77
CA THR A 60 -0.17 12.80 5.86
C THR A 60 -0.42 11.84 7.01
N TRP A 61 -0.73 10.57 6.72
CA TRP A 61 -0.87 9.55 7.77
C TRP A 61 0.46 9.29 8.50
N LEU A 62 1.57 9.21 7.77
CA LEU A 62 2.89 9.05 8.37
C LEU A 62 3.22 10.19 9.34
N GLU A 63 3.10 11.43 8.88
CA GLU A 63 3.40 12.64 9.66
C GLU A 63 2.52 12.72 10.93
N ASN A 64 1.20 12.49 10.78
CA ASN A 64 0.26 12.52 11.91
C ASN A 64 0.53 11.45 12.97
N ASN A 65 1.25 10.38 12.62
CA ASN A 65 1.63 9.31 13.53
C ASN A 65 3.11 9.40 13.96
N GLY A 66 3.79 10.51 13.65
CA GLY A 66 5.17 10.77 14.06
C GLY A 66 6.23 9.99 13.28
N PHE A 67 5.89 9.48 12.10
CA PHE A 67 6.85 8.83 11.20
C PHE A 67 7.49 9.84 10.26
N ASN A 68 8.73 9.56 9.84
CA ASN A 68 9.38 10.29 8.77
C ASN A 68 8.78 9.84 7.42
N SER A 69 8.28 10.79 6.62
CA SER A 69 7.72 10.52 5.28
C SER A 69 8.78 10.12 4.25
N GLU A 70 10.03 10.55 4.43
CA GLU A 70 11.17 10.21 3.56
C GLU A 70 11.75 8.83 3.88
N ILE A 71 11.67 8.40 5.14
CA ILE A 71 12.13 7.08 5.60
C ILE A 71 11.00 6.44 6.44
N PRO A 72 9.91 6.00 5.80
CA PRO A 72 8.79 5.44 6.51
C PRO A 72 9.18 4.12 7.18
N ASN A 73 9.01 4.04 8.50
CA ASN A 73 9.27 2.82 9.27
C ASN A 73 8.14 2.49 10.26
N PRO A 74 6.89 2.29 9.80
CA PRO A 74 5.82 1.81 10.66
C PRO A 74 6.07 0.35 11.07
N THR A 75 6.38 0.14 12.34
CA THR A 75 6.63 -1.21 12.89
C THR A 75 5.38 -2.10 12.90
N ASP A 76 5.58 -3.42 12.86
CA ASP A 76 4.51 -4.44 13.04
C ASP A 76 3.67 -4.23 14.30
N LYS A 77 4.28 -3.77 15.39
CA LYS A 77 3.58 -3.45 16.65
C LYS A 77 2.51 -2.36 16.44
N ILE A 78 2.74 -1.44 15.51
CA ILE A 78 1.79 -0.39 15.16
C ILE A 78 0.77 -0.94 14.15
N LEU A 79 1.25 -1.60 13.08
CA LEU A 79 0.39 -2.11 12.01
C LEU A 79 -0.62 -3.18 12.47
N SER A 80 -0.21 -4.10 13.35
CA SER A 80 -1.09 -5.14 13.94
C SER A 80 -2.29 -4.60 14.72
N LYS A 81 -2.28 -3.32 15.12
CA LYS A 81 -3.44 -2.66 15.73
C LYS A 81 -4.56 -2.35 14.72
N PHE A 82 -4.25 -2.36 13.43
CA PHE A 82 -5.16 -2.03 12.34
C PHE A 82 -5.58 -3.26 11.51
N TYR A 83 -4.72 -4.28 11.44
CA TYR A 83 -4.99 -5.53 10.73
C TYR A 83 -6.35 -6.13 11.11
N GLY A 84 -7.22 -6.32 10.10
CA GLY A 84 -8.57 -6.87 10.27
C GLY A 84 -9.51 -6.04 11.16
N LYS A 85 -9.21 -4.76 11.41
CA LYS A 85 -9.96 -3.93 12.38
C LYS A 85 -10.46 -2.63 11.78
N LYS A 86 -9.56 -1.86 11.13
CA LYS A 86 -9.87 -0.56 10.55
C LYS A 86 -8.75 -0.11 9.61
N SER A 87 -9.06 0.86 8.77
CA SER A 87 -8.07 1.50 7.91
C SER A 87 -7.10 2.36 8.71
N LEU A 88 -5.88 2.50 8.19
CA LEU A 88 -4.87 3.44 8.67
C LEU A 88 -5.35 4.88 8.42
N TRP A 89 -5.79 5.15 7.20
CA TRP A 89 -6.50 6.36 6.78
C TRP A 89 -7.62 6.02 5.79
N LYS A 90 -8.54 6.95 5.59
CA LYS A 90 -9.58 6.88 4.56
C LYS A 90 -9.99 8.30 4.19
N THR A 91 -9.84 8.65 2.92
CA THR A 91 -10.16 9.98 2.36
C THR A 91 -11.11 9.81 1.17
N GLU A 92 -11.27 10.86 0.36
CA GLU A 92 -11.93 10.75 -0.94
C GLU A 92 -11.01 10.16 -2.02
N LEU A 93 -9.68 10.26 -1.84
CA LEU A 93 -8.69 9.83 -2.82
C LEU A 93 -8.16 8.43 -2.53
N SER A 94 -7.99 8.02 -1.28
CA SER A 94 -7.44 6.70 -0.98
C SER A 94 -7.81 6.18 0.41
N GLN A 95 -7.63 4.88 0.58
CA GLN A 95 -7.56 4.28 1.90
C GLN A 95 -6.29 3.45 2.04
N GLY A 96 -5.76 3.40 3.26
CA GLY A 96 -4.67 2.51 3.63
C GLY A 96 -5.17 1.40 4.52
N ILE A 97 -4.85 0.15 4.19
CA ILE A 97 -5.14 -1.01 5.03
C ILE A 97 -3.87 -1.76 5.37
N VAL A 98 -3.93 -2.54 6.44
CA VAL A 98 -2.84 -3.45 6.82
C VAL A 98 -3.18 -4.84 6.30
N VAL A 99 -2.22 -5.47 5.64
CA VAL A 99 -2.29 -6.88 5.21
C VAL A 99 -1.07 -7.63 5.76
N ARG A 100 -1.18 -8.95 5.85
CA ARG A 100 -0.11 -9.80 6.38
C ARG A 100 0.53 -10.60 5.26
N GLU A 101 1.85 -10.65 5.23
CA GLU A 101 2.60 -11.48 4.29
C GLU A 101 2.49 -12.97 4.70
N ILE A 102 2.42 -13.88 3.73
CA ILE A 102 2.19 -15.31 3.97
C ILE A 102 3.42 -16.12 4.42
N GLU A 103 4.60 -15.83 3.87
CA GLU A 103 5.89 -16.49 4.13
C GLU A 103 6.53 -16.10 5.48
N ASN A 104 6.68 -14.80 5.77
CA ASN A 104 7.37 -14.24 6.93
C ASN A 104 6.41 -13.72 8.02
N GLY A 105 5.12 -13.55 7.70
CA GLY A 105 4.10 -13.10 8.66
C GLY A 105 4.17 -11.63 9.06
N GLU A 106 5.04 -10.84 8.44
CA GLU A 106 5.17 -9.40 8.64
C GLU A 106 3.96 -8.66 8.07
N TYR A 107 3.73 -7.44 8.54
CA TYR A 107 2.64 -6.61 8.04
C TYR A 107 3.15 -5.59 7.01
N CYS A 108 2.39 -5.38 5.95
CA CYS A 108 2.55 -4.20 5.09
C CYS A 108 1.31 -3.34 5.05
N ILE A 109 1.51 -2.19 4.41
CA ILE A 109 0.48 -1.23 4.06
C ILE A 109 0.13 -1.42 2.58
N VAL A 110 -1.14 -1.70 2.30
CA VAL A 110 -1.72 -1.60 0.96
C VAL A 110 -2.56 -0.34 0.90
N MET A 111 -2.26 0.55 -0.04
CA MET A 111 -3.11 1.67 -0.40
C MET A 111 -4.01 1.28 -1.56
N GLU A 112 -5.30 1.56 -1.42
CA GLU A 112 -6.27 1.48 -2.51
C GLU A 112 -6.67 2.89 -2.95
N CYS A 113 -6.49 3.17 -4.24
CA CYS A 113 -6.91 4.41 -4.87
C CYS A 113 -8.43 4.41 -5.09
N SER A 114 -9.10 5.52 -4.83
CA SER A 114 -10.50 5.69 -5.23
C SER A 114 -10.62 5.94 -6.73
N ARG A 115 -11.86 5.93 -7.23
CA ARG A 115 -12.22 6.32 -8.60
C ARG A 115 -11.81 7.73 -9.02
N LEU A 116 -11.45 8.59 -8.08
CA LEU A 116 -11.05 9.98 -8.35
C LEU A 116 -9.60 10.09 -8.84
N ASN A 117 -8.78 9.05 -8.67
CA ASN A 117 -7.41 9.01 -9.18
C ASN A 117 -7.42 8.69 -10.67
N THR A 118 -7.42 9.72 -11.50
CA THR A 118 -7.34 9.57 -12.97
C THR A 118 -6.06 8.80 -13.35
N GLY A 119 -6.20 7.76 -14.17
CA GLY A 119 -5.09 6.86 -14.53
C GLY A 119 -4.82 5.72 -13.54
N PHE A 120 -5.28 5.83 -12.29
CA PHE A 120 -5.02 4.88 -11.20
C PHE A 120 -6.30 4.49 -10.44
N LYS A 121 -7.45 4.45 -11.13
CA LYS A 121 -8.74 4.15 -10.49
C LYS A 121 -8.72 2.74 -9.91
N TYR A 122 -9.03 2.63 -8.62
CA TYR A 122 -9.09 1.35 -7.89
C TYR A 122 -7.75 0.59 -7.85
N THR A 123 -6.65 1.24 -8.24
CA THR A 123 -5.32 0.63 -8.17
C THR A 123 -4.94 0.40 -6.72
N GLN A 124 -4.43 -0.80 -6.45
CA GLN A 124 -3.96 -1.24 -5.15
C GLN A 124 -2.43 -1.33 -5.19
N ILE A 125 -1.79 -0.65 -4.24
CA ILE A 125 -0.35 -0.40 -4.23
C ILE A 125 0.19 -0.79 -2.86
N ILE A 126 1.19 -1.66 -2.81
CA ILE A 126 1.93 -1.95 -1.58
C ILE A 126 2.87 -0.76 -1.35
N LEU A 127 2.79 -0.11 -0.19
CA LEU A 127 3.57 1.11 0.10
C LEU A 127 4.87 0.85 0.87
N THR A 128 5.06 -0.35 1.41
CA THR A 128 6.29 -0.74 2.11
C THR A 128 7.40 -1.21 1.16
N PHE A 129 7.21 -1.10 -0.16
CA PHE A 129 8.36 -1.10 -1.06
C PHE A 129 9.19 0.14 -0.74
N SER A 130 10.35 -0.06 -0.13
CA SER A 130 11.36 0.97 0.15
C SER A 130 11.85 1.72 -1.10
N SER A 131 11.33 1.42 -2.29
CA SER A 131 11.61 2.12 -3.57
C SER A 131 10.45 2.95 -4.12
N ILE A 132 9.25 2.90 -3.53
CA ILE A 132 8.12 3.76 -3.95
C ILE A 132 8.24 5.16 -3.32
N CYS A 133 8.90 5.27 -2.16
CA CYS A 133 9.16 6.53 -1.46
C CYS A 133 10.64 6.95 -1.46
N ASP A 134 11.55 6.16 -2.05
CA ASP A 134 12.98 6.47 -2.10
C ASP A 134 13.48 6.60 -3.56
N PRO A 135 13.82 7.81 -4.02
CA PRO A 135 14.52 8.00 -5.29
C PRO A 135 15.96 7.45 -5.29
N GLY A 136 16.45 6.88 -4.18
CA GLY A 136 17.87 6.58 -3.97
C GLY A 136 18.22 5.42 -3.05
N TYR A 137 17.34 4.43 -2.82
CA TYR A 137 17.70 3.29 -1.98
C TYR A 137 18.77 2.42 -2.66
N ASN A 138 20.01 2.53 -2.19
CA ASN A 138 21.13 1.69 -2.57
C ASN A 138 21.53 0.89 -1.33
N GLU A 139 21.29 -0.42 -1.36
CA GLU A 139 21.58 -1.39 -0.29
C GLU A 139 23.05 -1.39 0.20
N ASN A 140 23.94 -0.74 -0.55
CA ASN A 140 25.38 -0.68 -0.28
C ASN A 140 25.83 0.48 0.63
N VAL A 141 24.93 1.35 1.11
CA VAL A 141 25.29 2.48 2.00
C VAL A 141 25.03 2.19 3.48
N ALA A 142 24.16 1.22 3.80
CA ALA A 142 23.83 0.88 5.19
C ALA A 142 24.88 0.02 5.91
N ASN A 143 25.92 -0.45 5.20
CA ASN A 143 26.93 -1.38 5.72
C ASN A 143 28.37 -0.87 5.61
N ASN A 144 28.63 0.40 5.93
CA ASN A 144 29.99 0.82 6.25
C ASN A 144 30.00 1.68 7.53
N PRO A 145 30.84 1.35 8.53
CA PRO A 145 30.77 1.89 9.88
C PRO A 145 31.10 3.38 10.00
#